data_AF-A0A1K0J467-F1
#
_entry.id   AF-A0A1K0J467-F1
#
_cell.length_a   1.000
_cell.length_b   1.000
_cell.length_c   1.000
_cell.angle_alpha   90.00
_cell.angle_beta   90.00
_cell.angle_gamma   90.00
#
_symmetry.space_group_name_H-M   'P 1'
#
loop_
_entity.id
_entity.type
_entity.pdbx_description
1 polymer ?
#
loop_
_entity_poly.entity_id
_entity_poly.type
_entity_poly.pdbx_seq_one_letter_code
_entity_poly.pdbx_strand_id
1 'polypeptide(L)'
;MKLRSLVAAVAAISATAAFGVASANTVTYNLDPTHTYPSFEADHLGGLSTWRGKFDKSSGVVTLDRAAKAGAVEVKIDPASIDFGNAKLNQHAKGPDMFDVEAFPEAVYKGKFSKFKGDVPTEVDGVLTLRGVSKPVKLEIRDFKCIQHPMLKREACGADAVGHFNRADFGLDYGVKMGFKPEVKLAIQVEGVRAD
;
A
#
# COMPACT_ATOMS: atom_id res chain seq x y z
N MET A 1 -23.74 -40.20 40.01
CA MET A 1 -24.73 -39.86 38.96
C MET A 1 -24.88 -38.33 38.91
N LYS A 2 -24.71 -37.76 37.70
CA LYS A 2 -24.97 -36.37 37.27
C LYS A 2 -23.84 -35.31 37.41
N LEU A 3 -23.09 -35.24 36.32
CA LEU A 3 -22.43 -34.06 35.71
C LEU A 3 -23.26 -32.78 35.80
N ARG A 4 -22.60 -31.63 35.97
CA ARG A 4 -23.06 -30.34 35.44
C ARG A 4 -21.87 -29.55 34.89
N SER A 5 -21.73 -29.60 33.57
CA SER A 5 -20.77 -28.82 32.78
C SER A 5 -21.18 -27.35 32.72
N LEU A 6 -20.26 -26.42 33.01
CA LEU A 6 -20.41 -25.01 32.65
C LEU A 6 -19.95 -24.83 31.20
N VAL A 7 -20.88 -24.48 30.31
CA VAL A 7 -20.57 -24.07 28.95
C VAL A 7 -20.38 -22.55 28.96
N ALA A 8 -19.15 -22.11 28.68
CA ALA A 8 -18.84 -20.71 28.41
C ALA A 8 -19.33 -20.36 26.99
N ALA A 9 -20.24 -19.39 26.88
CA ALA A 9 -20.68 -18.87 25.60
C ALA A 9 -19.63 -17.91 25.02
N VAL A 10 -18.94 -18.34 23.98
CA VAL A 10 -18.07 -17.46 23.17
C VAL A 10 -18.95 -16.78 22.13
N ALA A 11 -19.16 -15.48 22.27
CA ALA A 11 -19.83 -14.66 21.25
C ALA A 11 -18.83 -14.37 20.12
N ALA A 12 -19.00 -15.04 18.97
CA ALA A 12 -18.25 -14.75 17.76
C ALA A 12 -18.82 -13.48 17.10
N ILE A 13 -18.07 -12.37 17.16
CA ILE A 13 -18.35 -11.17 16.36
C ILE A 13 -17.95 -11.49 14.92
N SER A 14 -18.95 -11.71 14.07
CA SER A 14 -18.75 -11.86 12.63
C SER A 14 -18.65 -10.46 12.01
N ALA A 15 -17.43 -10.05 11.66
CA ALA A 15 -17.20 -8.84 10.86
C ALA A 15 -17.56 -9.14 9.40
N THR A 16 -18.81 -8.90 9.01
CA THR A 16 -19.21 -8.89 7.60
C THR A 16 -18.60 -7.65 6.93
N ALA A 17 -17.48 -7.84 6.22
CA ALA A 17 -16.97 -6.84 5.30
C ALA A 17 -18.00 -6.64 4.18
N ALA A 18 -18.72 -5.52 4.20
CA ALA A 18 -19.62 -5.12 3.13
C ALA A 18 -18.79 -4.69 1.91
N PHE A 19 -18.55 -5.62 0.99
CA PHE A 19 -18.18 -5.29 -0.37
C PHE A 19 -19.43 -4.77 -1.07
N GLY A 20 -19.48 -3.47 -1.37
CA GLY A 20 -20.60 -2.85 -2.07
C GLY A 20 -20.83 -3.48 -3.44
N VAL A 21 -22.10 -3.51 -3.87
CA VAL A 21 -22.50 -3.93 -5.21
C VAL A 21 -21.77 -3.08 -6.26
N ALA A 22 -20.95 -3.72 -7.09
CA ALA A 22 -20.26 -3.06 -8.19
C ALA A 22 -21.28 -2.59 -9.24
N SER A 23 -21.19 -1.33 -9.63
CA SER A 23 -21.95 -0.73 -10.73
C SER A 23 -21.50 -1.34 -12.07
N ALA A 24 -22.40 -1.42 -13.05
CA ALA A 24 -22.06 -1.89 -14.41
C ALA A 24 -20.94 -1.06 -15.09
N ASN A 25 -20.66 0.14 -14.57
CA ASN A 25 -19.59 1.03 -15.05
C ASN A 25 -18.27 0.87 -14.30
N THR A 26 -18.19 0.01 -13.27
CA THR A 26 -16.95 -0.23 -12.53
C THR A 26 -16.00 -1.07 -13.35
N VAL A 27 -14.86 -0.51 -13.71
CA VAL A 27 -13.77 -1.21 -14.40
C VAL A 27 -12.75 -1.70 -13.38
N THR A 28 -12.27 -2.93 -13.57
CA THR A 28 -11.21 -3.52 -12.74
C THR A 28 -9.90 -3.50 -13.49
N TYR A 29 -8.83 -3.06 -12.84
CA TYR A 29 -7.46 -3.05 -13.34
C TYR A 29 -6.58 -3.91 -12.44
N ASN A 30 -5.85 -4.85 -13.02
CA ASN A 30 -4.79 -5.59 -12.34
C ASN A 30 -3.51 -4.77 -12.45
N LEU A 31 -2.82 -4.55 -11.33
CA LEU A 31 -1.56 -3.83 -11.35
C LEU A 31 -0.50 -4.64 -12.10
N ASP A 32 0.23 -3.97 -12.99
CA ASP A 32 1.40 -4.55 -13.63
C ASP A 32 2.58 -4.53 -12.64
N PRO A 33 3.05 -5.71 -12.16
CA PRO A 33 4.14 -5.77 -11.19
C PRO A 33 5.47 -5.24 -11.74
N THR A 34 5.62 -5.12 -13.07
CA THR A 34 6.85 -4.61 -13.71
C THR A 34 6.87 -3.09 -13.85
N HIS A 35 5.75 -2.42 -13.59
CA HIS A 35 5.60 -0.95 -13.65
C HIS A 35 5.03 -0.34 -12.36
N THR A 36 4.87 -1.14 -11.30
CA THR A 36 4.31 -0.71 -10.02
C THR A 36 5.33 -0.83 -8.90
N TYR A 37 5.87 0.31 -8.45
CA TYR A 37 6.91 0.37 -7.43
C TYR A 37 6.59 1.44 -6.39
N PRO A 38 6.32 1.05 -5.13
CA PRO A 38 6.32 1.98 -4.02
C PRO A 38 7.76 2.42 -3.74
N SER A 39 8.13 3.61 -4.20
CA SER A 39 9.40 4.23 -3.84
C SER A 39 9.22 5.17 -2.66
N PHE A 40 10.31 5.41 -1.94
CA PHE A 40 10.28 6.21 -0.73
C PHE A 40 11.58 6.99 -0.52
N GLU A 41 11.46 8.06 0.28
CA GLU A 41 12.58 8.80 0.84
C GLU A 41 12.56 8.70 2.37
N ALA A 42 13.72 8.44 2.96
CA ALA A 42 13.90 8.37 4.40
C ALA A 42 15.15 9.16 4.85
N ASP A 43 15.10 9.66 6.08
CA ASP A 43 16.20 10.39 6.69
C ASP A 43 17.43 9.49 6.96
N HIS A 44 18.61 10.10 6.89
CA HIS A 44 19.84 9.52 7.40
C HIS A 44 20.51 10.49 8.36
N LEU A 45 20.73 10.04 9.61
CA LEU A 45 21.44 10.78 10.66
C LEU A 45 20.91 12.21 10.91
N GLY A 46 19.59 12.39 10.95
CA GLY A 46 18.98 13.65 11.40
C GLY A 46 19.00 14.78 10.37
N GLY A 47 19.21 14.45 9.10
CA GLY A 47 19.21 15.38 7.97
C GLY A 47 20.55 15.49 7.26
N LEU A 48 21.50 14.59 7.55
CA LEU A 48 22.79 14.54 6.86
C LEU A 48 22.60 14.22 5.38
N SER A 49 21.73 13.25 5.07
CA SER A 49 21.38 12.88 3.71
C SER A 49 20.01 12.19 3.66
N THR A 50 19.59 11.82 2.45
CA THR A 50 18.32 11.14 2.20
C THR A 50 18.59 9.79 1.56
N TRP A 51 18.14 8.73 2.22
CA TRP A 51 18.00 7.42 1.60
C TRP A 51 16.84 7.45 0.62
N ARG A 52 17.07 6.90 -0.57
CA ARG A 52 16.03 6.63 -1.56
C ARG A 52 16.01 5.14 -1.82
N GLY A 53 14.83 4.57 -1.82
CA GLY A 53 14.66 3.15 -2.08
C GLY A 53 13.28 2.85 -2.64
N LYS A 54 13.07 1.58 -2.97
CA LYS A 54 11.77 1.07 -3.43
C LYS A 54 11.58 -0.38 -3.00
N PHE A 55 10.35 -0.85 -3.13
CA PHE A 55 10.02 -2.28 -3.07
C PHE A 55 9.85 -2.80 -4.49
N ASP A 56 10.67 -3.78 -4.88
CA ASP A 56 10.71 -4.31 -6.24
C ASP A 56 9.56 -5.27 -6.58
N LYS A 57 8.79 -5.71 -5.58
CA LYS A 57 7.68 -6.64 -5.77
C LYS A 57 6.42 -6.11 -5.12
N SER A 58 5.47 -5.73 -5.97
CA SER A 58 4.12 -5.37 -5.58
C SER A 58 3.10 -5.99 -6.53
N SER A 59 1.89 -6.20 -6.04
CA SER A 59 0.75 -6.66 -6.83
C SER A 59 -0.52 -6.02 -6.29
N GLY A 60 -1.59 -6.02 -7.06
CA GLY A 60 -2.83 -5.42 -6.57
C GLY A 60 -3.92 -5.31 -7.61
N VAL A 61 -5.04 -4.78 -7.15
CA VAL A 61 -6.23 -4.54 -7.95
C VAL A 61 -6.75 -3.13 -7.66
N VAL A 62 -7.15 -2.43 -8.71
CA VAL A 62 -7.84 -1.15 -8.63
C VAL A 62 -9.20 -1.29 -9.29
N THR A 63 -10.25 -0.81 -8.64
CA THR A 63 -11.56 -0.62 -9.25
C THR A 63 -11.81 0.86 -9.46
N LEU A 64 -12.36 1.23 -10.60
CA LEU A 64 -12.65 2.62 -10.93
C LEU A 64 -13.99 2.72 -11.68
N ASP A 65 -14.91 3.50 -11.12
CA ASP A 65 -16.12 3.96 -11.77
C ASP A 65 -16.01 5.49 -11.91
N ARG A 66 -15.63 5.95 -13.11
CA ARG A 66 -15.43 7.38 -13.38
C ARG A 66 -16.73 8.17 -13.32
N ALA A 67 -17.85 7.57 -13.73
CA ALA A 67 -19.16 8.22 -13.72
C ALA A 67 -19.68 8.42 -12.29
N ALA A 68 -19.54 7.41 -11.44
CA ALA A 68 -19.87 7.49 -10.02
C ALA A 68 -18.82 8.22 -9.18
N LYS A 69 -17.65 8.54 -9.76
CA LYS A 69 -16.48 9.12 -9.06
C LYS A 69 -16.12 8.30 -7.81
N ALA A 70 -16.03 6.99 -8.02
CA ALA A 70 -15.83 6.01 -6.97
C ALA A 70 -14.84 4.93 -7.41
N GLY A 71 -14.29 4.22 -6.44
CA GLY A 71 -13.38 3.11 -6.69
C GLY A 71 -12.57 2.77 -5.46
N ALA A 72 -11.83 1.67 -5.54
CA ALA A 72 -11.02 1.15 -4.45
C ALA A 72 -9.65 0.72 -4.97
N VAL A 73 -8.67 0.76 -4.07
CA VAL A 73 -7.30 0.35 -4.30
C VAL A 73 -6.95 -0.71 -3.26
N GLU A 74 -6.42 -1.85 -3.70
CA GLU A 74 -5.81 -2.86 -2.85
C GLU A 74 -4.45 -3.25 -3.41
N VAL A 75 -3.39 -3.01 -2.65
CA VAL A 75 -2.00 -3.29 -3.03
C VAL A 75 -1.34 -4.15 -1.95
N LYS A 76 -0.66 -5.20 -2.40
CA LYS A 76 0.20 -6.08 -1.60
C LYS A 76 1.64 -5.81 -1.98
N ILE A 77 2.50 -5.67 -0.98
CA ILE A 77 3.91 -5.33 -1.11
C ILE A 77 4.69 -6.41 -0.38
N ASP A 78 5.71 -6.98 -1.02
CA ASP A 78 6.65 -7.91 -0.39
C ASP A 78 7.81 -7.11 0.23
N PRO A 79 7.89 -6.98 1.56
CA PRO A 79 8.93 -6.17 2.20
C PRO A 79 10.34 -6.77 2.01
N ALA A 80 10.46 -8.07 1.69
CA ALA A 80 11.75 -8.69 1.38
C ALA A 80 12.33 -8.24 0.03
N SER A 81 11.53 -7.54 -0.79
CA SER A 81 11.96 -6.91 -2.05
C SER A 81 12.52 -5.50 -1.90
N ILE A 82 12.75 -5.03 -0.66
CA ILE A 82 13.31 -3.70 -0.43
C ILE A 82 14.69 -3.51 -1.05
N ASP A 83 14.89 -2.39 -1.73
CA ASP A 83 16.15 -2.00 -2.34
C ASP A 83 16.47 -0.51 -2.10
N PHE A 84 17.61 -0.26 -1.45
CA PHE A 84 18.23 1.05 -1.24
C PHE A 84 19.42 1.30 -2.20
N GLY A 85 19.71 0.38 -3.11
CA GLY A 85 20.95 0.35 -3.89
C GLY A 85 22.18 -0.05 -3.06
N ASN A 86 21.98 -0.59 -1.84
CA ASN A 86 23.05 -1.00 -0.94
C ASN A 86 22.75 -2.38 -0.33
N ALA A 87 23.51 -3.40 -0.73
CA ALA A 87 23.25 -4.78 -0.33
C ALA A 87 23.25 -5.02 1.19
N LYS A 88 24.14 -4.35 1.94
CA LYS A 88 24.20 -4.52 3.41
C LYS A 88 22.98 -3.88 4.09
N LEU A 89 22.57 -2.69 3.65
CA LEU A 89 21.36 -2.05 4.16
C LEU A 89 20.11 -2.84 3.79
N ASN A 90 20.02 -3.35 2.56
CA ASN A 90 18.91 -4.21 2.14
C ASN A 90 18.80 -5.45 3.01
N GLN A 91 19.94 -6.09 3.34
CA GLN A 91 19.95 -7.26 4.23
C GLN A 91 19.52 -6.89 5.65
N HIS A 92 20.03 -5.79 6.19
CA HIS A 92 19.66 -5.32 7.52
C HIS A 92 18.19 -4.94 7.63
N ALA A 93 17.64 -4.24 6.63
CA ALA A 93 16.25 -3.80 6.60
C ALA A 93 15.26 -4.97 6.70
N LYS A 94 15.64 -6.17 6.24
CA LYS A 94 14.78 -7.36 6.33
C LYS A 94 14.73 -7.96 7.74
N GLY A 95 15.66 -7.58 8.61
CA GLY A 95 15.80 -8.12 9.96
C GLY A 95 14.73 -7.63 10.96
N PRO A 96 14.74 -8.19 12.18
CA PRO A 96 13.69 -8.01 13.18
C PRO A 96 13.58 -6.60 13.76
N ASP A 97 14.65 -5.82 13.71
CA ASP A 97 14.70 -4.42 14.15
C ASP A 97 14.17 -3.43 13.09
N MET A 98 13.93 -3.90 11.87
CA MET A 98 13.27 -3.16 10.81
C MET A 98 12.03 -3.93 10.34
N PHE A 99 11.95 -4.35 9.08
CA PHE A 99 10.70 -4.88 8.50
C PHE A 99 10.29 -6.25 9.07
N ASP A 100 11.23 -7.00 9.65
CA ASP A 100 11.00 -8.32 10.24
C ASP A 100 10.22 -9.24 9.28
N VAL A 101 10.80 -9.47 8.11
CA VAL A 101 10.07 -10.08 6.97
C VAL A 101 9.70 -11.54 7.20
N GLU A 102 10.32 -12.20 8.19
CA GLU A 102 9.95 -13.54 8.61
C GLU A 102 8.63 -13.53 9.39
N ALA A 103 8.43 -12.55 10.28
CA ALA A 103 7.18 -12.38 11.03
C ALA A 103 6.09 -11.67 10.22
N PHE A 104 6.48 -10.73 9.34
CA PHE A 104 5.58 -9.90 8.54
C PHE A 104 5.95 -9.95 7.05
N PRO A 105 5.64 -11.07 6.35
CA PRO A 105 6.05 -11.28 4.97
C PRO A 105 5.28 -10.42 3.94
N GLU A 106 4.24 -9.70 4.37
CA GLU A 106 3.41 -8.86 3.50
C GLU A 106 3.08 -7.53 4.19
N ALA A 107 3.21 -6.44 3.44
CA ALA A 107 2.58 -5.16 3.75
C ALA A 107 1.39 -4.93 2.80
N VAL A 108 0.33 -4.32 3.29
CA VAL A 108 -0.93 -4.17 2.53
C VAL A 108 -1.42 -2.73 2.62
N TYR A 109 -1.76 -2.14 1.49
CA TYR A 109 -2.47 -0.86 1.42
C TYR A 109 -3.88 -1.08 0.87
N LYS A 110 -4.90 -0.61 1.60
CA LYS A 110 -6.30 -0.61 1.13
C LYS A 110 -6.90 0.77 1.26
N GLY A 111 -7.57 1.25 0.23
CA GLY A 111 -8.17 2.58 0.24
C GLY A 111 -9.31 2.75 -0.75
N LYS A 112 -9.95 3.92 -0.68
CA LYS A 112 -10.96 4.37 -1.62
C LYS A 112 -10.57 5.72 -2.19
N PHE A 113 -10.89 5.96 -3.45
CA PHE A 113 -10.74 7.31 -4.00
C PHE A 113 -11.64 8.27 -3.22
N SER A 114 -11.06 9.35 -2.71
CA SER A 114 -11.77 10.34 -1.87
C SER A 114 -12.01 11.64 -2.61
N LYS A 115 -11.26 11.91 -3.70
CA LYS A 115 -11.41 13.12 -4.52
C LYS A 115 -11.19 12.84 -6.00
N PHE A 116 -11.94 13.60 -6.80
CA PHE A 116 -11.86 13.61 -8.25
C PHE A 116 -11.87 15.04 -8.78
N LYS A 117 -11.16 15.28 -9.89
CA LYS A 117 -11.27 16.48 -10.71
C LYS A 117 -11.88 16.08 -12.05
N GLY A 118 -13.18 16.31 -12.19
CA GLY A 118 -13.95 15.70 -13.29
C GLY A 118 -13.96 14.19 -13.13
N ASP A 119 -13.41 13.48 -14.11
CA ASP A 119 -13.34 12.01 -14.16
C ASP A 119 -11.96 11.47 -13.72
N VAL A 120 -11.06 12.35 -13.28
CA VAL A 120 -9.69 12.01 -12.87
C VAL A 120 -9.62 11.88 -11.35
N PRO A 121 -9.23 10.71 -10.80
CA PRO A 121 -9.00 10.58 -9.36
C PRO A 121 -7.76 11.39 -8.95
N THR A 122 -7.84 12.07 -7.81
CA THR A 122 -6.75 12.94 -7.31
C THR A 122 -6.30 12.60 -5.89
N GLU A 123 -7.04 11.75 -5.18
CA GLU A 123 -6.74 11.40 -3.79
C GLU A 123 -7.29 10.01 -3.45
N VAL A 124 -6.53 9.26 -2.64
CA VAL A 124 -6.94 8.00 -2.02
C VAL A 124 -6.85 8.16 -0.51
N ASP A 125 -7.96 7.93 0.17
CA ASP A 125 -7.99 7.74 1.61
C ASP A 125 -7.86 6.25 1.89
N GLY A 126 -6.73 5.85 2.48
CA GLY A 126 -6.43 4.45 2.72
C GLY A 126 -5.75 4.18 4.05
N VAL A 127 -5.54 2.90 4.29
CA VAL A 127 -4.91 2.33 5.47
C VAL A 127 -3.74 1.48 5.00
N LEU A 128 -2.55 1.80 5.48
CA LEU A 128 -1.36 0.98 5.34
C LEU A 128 -1.30 0.02 6.53
N THR A 129 -1.13 -1.26 6.25
CA THR A 129 -0.73 -2.28 7.23
C THR A 129 0.71 -2.63 6.97
N LEU A 130 1.58 -2.30 7.91
CA LEU A 130 3.03 -2.49 7.82
C LEU A 130 3.52 -3.01 9.17
N ARG A 131 4.30 -4.10 9.15
CA ARG A 131 4.80 -4.76 10.36
C ARG A 131 3.68 -5.09 11.38
N GLY A 132 2.56 -5.59 10.86
CA GLY A 132 1.39 -5.96 11.66
C GLY A 132 0.56 -4.80 12.23
N VAL A 133 0.94 -3.54 11.98
CA VAL A 133 0.22 -2.35 12.47
C VAL A 133 -0.50 -1.67 11.31
N SER A 134 -1.79 -1.38 11.50
CA SER A 134 -2.61 -0.66 10.52
C SER A 134 -2.80 0.81 10.92
N LYS A 135 -2.47 1.74 10.03
CA LYS A 135 -2.67 3.19 10.24
C LYS A 135 -3.17 3.87 8.95
N PRO A 136 -3.94 4.97 9.07
CA PRO A 136 -4.32 5.78 7.92
C PRO A 136 -3.09 6.36 7.22
N VAL A 137 -3.04 6.22 5.89
CA VAL A 137 -2.06 6.86 5.01
C VAL A 137 -2.81 7.36 3.78
N LYS A 138 -2.93 8.68 3.66
CA LYS A 138 -3.54 9.34 2.50
C LYS A 138 -2.53 9.45 1.37
N LEU A 139 -2.96 9.20 0.14
CA LEU A 139 -2.16 9.40 -1.06
C LEU A 139 -2.80 10.48 -1.94
N GLU A 140 -1.98 11.42 -2.41
CA GLU A 140 -2.32 12.39 -3.45
C GLU A 140 -1.89 11.82 -4.80
N ILE A 141 -2.78 11.83 -5.80
CA ILE A 141 -2.47 11.43 -7.17
C ILE A 141 -2.16 12.69 -7.96
N ARG A 142 -0.91 12.83 -8.40
CA ARG A 142 -0.42 14.02 -9.11
C ARG A 142 -0.64 13.89 -10.61
N ASP A 143 -0.36 12.71 -11.14
CA ASP A 143 -0.51 12.39 -12.54
C ASP A 143 -1.39 11.15 -12.67
N PHE A 144 -2.28 11.17 -13.66
CA PHE A 144 -3.16 10.06 -13.98
C PHE A 144 -3.47 10.09 -15.48
N LYS A 145 -3.29 8.95 -16.14
CA LYS A 145 -3.55 8.83 -17.57
C LYS A 145 -3.96 7.42 -17.91
N CYS A 146 -4.95 7.29 -18.79
CA CYS A 146 -5.30 6.01 -19.39
C CYS A 146 -5.09 6.06 -20.91
N ILE A 147 -4.64 4.94 -21.48
CA ILE A 147 -4.42 4.76 -22.91
C ILE A 147 -4.86 3.35 -23.33
N GLN A 148 -5.01 3.13 -24.64
CA GLN A 148 -5.01 1.78 -25.18
C GLN A 148 -3.57 1.25 -25.17
N HIS A 149 -3.29 0.22 -24.38
CA HIS A 149 -1.94 -0.32 -24.23
C HIS A 149 -1.42 -0.84 -25.59
N PRO A 150 -0.23 -0.39 -26.06
CA PRO A 150 0.27 -0.70 -27.41
C PRO A 150 0.42 -2.20 -27.67
N MET A 151 0.96 -2.96 -26.70
CA MET A 151 1.18 -4.41 -26.82
C MET A 151 -0.05 -5.24 -26.42
N LEU A 152 -0.62 -4.98 -25.23
CA LEU A 152 -1.70 -5.79 -24.66
C LEU A 152 -3.08 -5.54 -25.29
N LYS A 153 -3.25 -4.47 -26.08
CA LYS A 153 -4.52 -4.12 -26.75
C LYS A 153 -5.72 -4.07 -25.79
N ARG A 154 -5.46 -3.65 -24.54
CA ARG A 154 -6.46 -3.36 -23.51
C ARG A 154 -6.21 -1.98 -22.94
N GLU A 155 -7.22 -1.38 -22.31
CA GLU A 155 -6.99 -0.12 -21.60
C GLU A 155 -5.98 -0.35 -20.47
N ALA A 156 -4.99 0.54 -20.36
CA ALA A 156 -4.09 0.63 -19.23
C ALA A 156 -4.14 2.04 -18.66
N CYS A 157 -4.08 2.14 -17.34
CA CYS A 157 -4.03 3.41 -16.62
C CYS A 157 -2.74 3.46 -15.80
N GLY A 158 -2.01 4.57 -15.90
CA GLY A 158 -0.85 4.90 -15.09
C GLY A 158 -1.13 6.06 -14.16
N ALA A 159 -0.48 6.06 -12.99
CA ALA A 159 -0.54 7.17 -12.04
C ALA A 159 0.78 7.35 -11.29
N ASP A 160 1.07 8.60 -10.92
CA ASP A 160 2.09 8.93 -9.93
C ASP A 160 1.41 9.48 -8.68
N ALA A 161 1.62 8.79 -7.56
CA ALA A 161 1.05 9.12 -6.27
C ALA A 161 2.13 9.46 -5.26
N VAL A 162 1.82 10.40 -4.36
CA VAL A 162 2.70 10.78 -3.25
C VAL A 162 1.95 10.69 -1.93
N GLY A 163 2.71 10.48 -0.86
CA GLY A 163 2.18 10.44 0.49
C GLY A 163 3.30 10.59 1.49
N HIS A 164 2.95 10.55 2.77
CA HIS A 164 3.93 10.51 3.83
C HIS A 164 3.34 9.81 5.05
N PHE A 165 4.21 9.28 5.89
CA PHE A 165 3.83 8.68 7.16
C PHE A 165 5.02 8.66 8.12
N ASN A 166 4.72 8.53 9.40
CA ASN A 166 5.72 8.33 10.44
C ASN A 166 5.97 6.82 10.63
N ARG A 167 7.16 6.32 10.29
CA ARG A 167 7.49 4.88 10.40
C ARG A 167 7.49 4.36 11.84
N ALA A 168 7.72 5.22 12.84
CA ALA A 168 7.70 4.81 14.23
C ALA A 168 6.28 4.40 14.69
N ASP A 169 5.22 4.92 14.05
CA ASP A 169 3.83 4.53 14.34
C ASP A 169 3.54 3.06 13.98
N PHE A 170 4.41 2.45 13.18
CA PHE A 170 4.38 1.04 12.78
C PHE A 170 5.41 0.18 13.54
N GLY A 171 6.07 0.76 14.55
CA GLY A 171 7.14 0.12 15.30
C GLY A 171 8.46 0.01 14.52
N LEU A 172 8.58 0.63 13.34
CA LEU A 172 9.83 0.74 12.60
C LEU A 172 10.63 1.92 13.15
N ASP A 173 11.17 1.83 14.35
CA ASP A 173 11.80 2.93 15.08
C ASP A 173 13.35 2.88 15.14
N TYR A 174 13.96 1.97 14.38
CA TYR A 174 15.43 1.86 14.26
C TYR A 174 16.09 3.23 14.01
N GLY A 175 17.12 3.57 14.79
CA GLY A 175 17.84 4.84 14.67
C GLY A 175 17.13 6.08 15.21
N VAL A 176 15.85 6.04 15.59
CA VAL A 176 15.11 7.22 16.08
C VAL A 176 15.75 7.79 17.34
N LYS A 177 16.15 6.92 18.29
CA LYS A 177 16.88 7.34 19.51
C LYS A 177 18.28 7.90 19.23
N MET A 178 18.82 7.67 18.02
CA MET A 178 20.09 8.20 17.55
C MET A 178 19.91 9.50 16.75
N GLY A 179 18.70 10.05 16.68
CA GLY A 179 18.39 11.32 16.01
C GLY A 179 17.87 11.19 14.58
N PHE A 180 17.63 9.98 14.07
CA PHE A 180 17.03 9.79 12.75
C PHE A 180 15.57 10.25 12.78
N LYS A 181 15.16 11.00 11.77
CA LYS A 181 13.76 11.43 11.64
C LYS A 181 12.91 10.25 11.18
N PRO A 182 11.73 10.04 11.77
CA PRO A 182 10.87 8.91 11.41
C PRO A 182 9.91 9.23 10.25
N GLU A 183 9.93 10.44 9.71
CA GLU A 183 9.11 10.78 8.54
C GLU A 183 9.61 10.03 7.30
N VAL A 184 8.69 9.40 6.59
CA VAL A 184 8.94 8.73 5.31
C VAL A 184 8.05 9.38 4.27
N LYS A 185 8.66 9.83 3.16
CA LYS A 185 7.90 10.30 1.99
C LYS A 185 7.75 9.16 1.01
N LEU A 186 6.58 9.07 0.39
CA LEU A 186 6.26 8.11 -0.66
C LEU A 186 6.24 8.82 -2.02
N ALA A 187 6.80 8.16 -3.03
CA ALA A 187 6.72 8.51 -4.43
C ALA A 187 6.46 7.20 -5.20
N ILE A 188 5.23 7.00 -5.63
CA ILE A 188 4.73 5.70 -6.10
C ILE A 188 4.37 5.86 -7.58
N GLN A 189 5.09 5.13 -8.42
CA GLN A 189 4.64 4.87 -9.79
C GLN A 189 3.77 3.62 -9.81
N VAL A 190 2.68 3.65 -10.55
CA VAL A 190 1.78 2.50 -10.70
C VAL A 190 1.17 2.48 -12.09
N GLU A 191 1.11 1.29 -12.68
CA GLU A 191 0.32 1.03 -13.87
C GLU A 191 -0.59 -0.17 -13.64
N GLY A 192 -1.83 -0.07 -14.13
CA GLY A 192 -2.82 -1.13 -14.08
C GLY A 192 -3.42 -1.38 -15.45
N VAL A 193 -3.55 -2.65 -15.81
CA VAL A 193 -4.17 -3.08 -17.07
C VAL A 193 -5.57 -3.60 -16.77
N ARG A 194 -6.54 -3.16 -17.57
CA ARG A 194 -7.92 -3.62 -17.48
C ARG A 194 -7.99 -5.15 -17.49
N ALA A 195 -8.75 -5.71 -16.55
CA ALA A 195 -8.71 -7.13 -16.22
C ALA A 195 -9.42 -8.03 -17.26
N ASP A 196 -10.49 -7.52 -17.88
CA ASP A 196 -11.26 -8.15 -18.95
C ASP A 196 -10.62 -7.97 -20.33
#